data_AF-A0A2V6BQQ9-F1
#
_entry.id   AF-A0A2V6BQQ9-F1
#
_cell.length_a   1.000
_cell.length_b   1.000
_cell.length_c   1.000
_cell.angle_alpha   90.00
_cell.angle_beta   90.00
_cell.angle_gamma   90.00
#
_symmetry.space_group_name_H-M   'P 1'
#
loop_
_entity.id
_entity.type
_entity.pdbx_description
1 polymer ?
#
loop_
_entity_poly.entity_id
_entity_poly.type
_entity_poly.pdbx_seq_one_letter_code
_entity_poly.pdbx_strand_id
1 'polypeptide(L)'
;MASERAQIASVHRDIRRINADVIGMEEVRDFDNATIAVSPLTGFKVDVVSDFPPREGQDVGQQVAIASRLPPLSAWVEMWKPNGALIPPRGFAFAAYEVAPRHVLLVYAIHFKSNRGEIAEDIAIREESMQQLVAHIHEMNDAYGKLGSVSCVVGGDFNTAPDDPRFADETTTRTLLDNGFLWCWENIPFAQRISLPADKLFPAACFDHIFVRNAKINSARVIETSRRSSDHNAIFAELQL
;
A
#
# COMPACT_ATOMS: atom_id res chain seq x y z
N MET A 1 1.65 3.92 26.97
CA MET A 1 2.17 5.06 27.77
C MET A 1 3.59 5.51 27.40
N ALA A 2 4.69 5.03 28.01
CA ALA A 2 6.04 5.55 27.69
C ALA A 2 6.61 5.02 26.36
N SER A 3 6.46 3.72 26.10
CA SER A 3 6.90 3.09 24.83
C SER A 3 6.16 3.64 23.61
N GLU A 4 4.85 3.75 23.73
CA GLU A 4 3.94 4.30 22.71
C GLU A 4 4.24 5.76 22.37
N ARG A 5 4.47 6.63 23.37
CA ARG A 5 4.91 8.01 23.11
C ARG A 5 6.24 8.06 22.36
N ALA A 6 7.18 7.17 22.69
CA ALA A 6 8.46 7.10 21.99
C ALA A 6 8.33 6.58 20.55
N GLN A 7 7.38 5.67 20.30
CA GLN A 7 7.01 5.24 18.95
C GLN A 7 6.41 6.39 18.16
N ILE A 8 5.38 7.07 18.70
CA ILE A 8 4.76 8.25 18.07
C ILE A 8 5.80 9.31 17.71
N ALA A 9 6.72 9.63 18.64
CA ALA A 9 7.79 10.59 18.37
C ALA A 9 8.72 10.15 17.22
N SER A 10 8.95 8.84 17.07
CA SER A 10 9.76 8.28 15.99
C SER A 10 9.01 8.32 14.65
N VAL A 11 7.73 7.94 14.65
CA VAL A 11 6.84 8.09 13.49
C VAL A 11 6.81 9.55 13.04
N HIS A 12 6.62 10.50 13.96
CA HIS A 12 6.60 11.94 13.65
C HIS A 12 7.91 12.45 13.07
N ARG A 13 9.06 11.94 13.54
CA ARG A 13 10.36 12.31 12.98
C ARG A 13 10.50 11.76 11.56
N ASP A 14 10.13 10.50 11.35
CA ASP A 14 10.37 9.80 10.08
C ASP A 14 9.36 10.28 9.00
N ILE A 15 8.08 10.46 9.35
CA ILE A 15 7.03 10.89 8.42
C ILE A 15 7.26 12.30 7.87
N ARG A 16 7.90 13.21 8.63
CA ARG A 16 8.26 14.55 8.15
C ARG A 16 9.24 14.53 6.97
N ARG A 17 9.94 13.40 6.74
CA ARG A 17 10.84 13.21 5.59
C ARG A 17 10.07 12.79 4.33
N ILE A 18 8.79 12.43 4.47
CA ILE A 18 7.92 12.02 3.38
C ILE A 18 7.22 13.27 2.83
N ASN A 19 7.79 13.85 1.78
CA ASN A 19 7.17 14.96 1.05
C ASN A 19 6.20 14.42 0.00
N ALA A 20 5.06 13.91 0.43
CA ALA A 20 4.00 13.39 -0.43
C ALA A 20 2.72 14.22 -0.33
N ASP A 21 1.82 14.03 -1.29
CA ASP A 21 0.46 14.58 -1.26
C ASP A 21 -0.58 13.57 -0.77
N VAL A 22 -0.30 12.27 -0.97
CA VAL A 22 -1.09 11.12 -0.51
C VAL A 22 -0.16 10.11 0.15
N ILE A 23 -0.58 9.52 1.26
CA ILE A 23 0.16 8.50 2.02
C ILE A 23 -0.78 7.32 2.26
N GLY A 24 -0.38 6.14 1.77
CA GLY A 24 -0.91 4.85 2.23
C GLY A 24 -0.17 4.39 3.48
N MET A 25 -0.89 3.76 4.40
CA MET A 25 -0.31 3.22 5.64
C MET A 25 -0.87 1.83 5.93
N GLU A 26 0.01 0.89 6.23
CA GLU A 26 -0.31 -0.48 6.62
C GLU A 26 -0.07 -0.70 8.11
N GLU A 27 -0.73 -1.71 8.68
CA GLU A 27 -0.68 -2.08 10.10
C GLU A 27 -0.94 -0.91 11.06
N VAL A 28 -1.71 0.09 10.63
CA VAL A 28 -2.19 1.12 11.55
C VAL A 28 -3.19 0.48 12.52
N ARG A 29 -3.21 0.97 13.76
CA ARG A 29 -4.10 0.40 14.78
C ARG A 29 -5.56 0.74 14.53
N ASP A 30 -5.82 2.00 14.25
CA ASP A 30 -7.15 2.60 14.14
C ASP A 30 -7.05 4.02 13.54
N PHE A 31 -8.20 4.67 13.38
CA PHE A 31 -8.33 6.02 12.82
C PHE A 31 -7.58 7.09 13.63
N ASP A 32 -7.62 7.01 14.97
CA ASP A 32 -6.97 7.98 15.85
C ASP A 32 -5.46 7.88 15.73
N ASN A 33 -4.91 6.66 15.68
CA ASN A 33 -3.48 6.43 15.51
C ASN A 33 -2.99 6.85 14.12
N ALA A 34 -3.77 6.61 13.06
CA ALA A 34 -3.47 7.14 11.73
C ALA A 34 -3.46 8.68 11.72
N THR A 35 -4.43 9.31 12.41
CA THR A 35 -4.51 10.77 12.53
C THR A 35 -3.32 11.34 13.30
N ILE A 36 -2.94 10.70 14.41
CA ILE A 36 -1.74 11.06 15.18
C ILE A 36 -0.50 10.94 14.30
N ALA A 37 -0.35 9.86 13.53
CA ALA A 37 0.81 9.62 12.68
C ALA A 37 1.05 10.78 11.70
N VAL A 38 -0.01 11.25 11.00
CA VAL A 38 0.08 12.31 9.99
C VAL A 38 -0.03 13.74 10.54
N SER A 39 -0.35 13.91 11.83
CA SER A 39 -0.51 15.24 12.45
C SER A 39 0.67 16.21 12.30
N PRO A 40 1.95 15.78 12.14
CA PRO A 40 3.04 16.70 11.85
C PRO A 40 3.04 17.28 10.43
N LEU A 41 2.26 16.71 9.50
CA LEU A 41 2.22 17.13 8.11
C LEU A 41 1.11 18.17 7.91
N THR A 42 1.49 19.40 7.56
CA THR A 42 0.53 20.48 7.31
C THR A 42 -0.46 20.08 6.22
N GLY A 43 -1.77 20.26 6.46
CA GLY A 43 -2.84 20.05 5.50
C GLY A 43 -3.28 18.59 5.32
N PHE A 44 -2.59 17.62 5.93
CA PHE A 44 -3.00 16.22 5.85
C PHE A 44 -4.20 15.94 6.75
N LYS A 45 -5.09 15.07 6.26
CA LYS A 45 -6.13 14.39 7.03
C LYS A 45 -6.18 12.93 6.64
N VAL A 46 -6.68 12.08 7.54
CA VAL A 46 -6.98 10.69 7.21
C VAL A 46 -8.32 10.65 6.50
N ASP A 47 -8.34 10.13 5.28
CA ASP A 47 -9.55 10.02 4.47
C ASP A 47 -10.31 8.73 4.80
N VAL A 48 -9.57 7.65 5.08
CA VAL A 48 -10.15 6.34 5.41
C VAL A 48 -9.16 5.47 6.19
N VAL A 49 -9.67 4.67 7.12
CA VAL A 49 -8.97 3.55 7.77
C VAL A 49 -9.90 2.34 7.78
N SER A 50 -9.37 1.15 7.55
CA SER A 50 -10.15 -0.08 7.65
C SER A 50 -10.46 -0.47 9.11
N ASP A 51 -11.46 -1.33 9.27
CA ASP A 51 -11.76 -2.03 10.52
C ASP A 51 -11.87 -3.55 10.27
N PHE A 52 -10.80 -4.12 9.70
CA PHE A 52 -10.70 -5.54 9.43
C PHE A 52 -10.63 -6.33 10.74
N PRO A 53 -11.31 -7.50 10.80
CA PRO A 53 -11.26 -8.35 11.98
C PRO A 53 -9.84 -8.87 12.21
N PRO A 54 -9.43 -9.06 13.49
CA PRO A 54 -8.19 -9.75 13.80
C PRO A 54 -8.15 -11.14 13.16
N ARG A 55 -6.99 -11.54 12.66
CA ARG A 55 -6.75 -12.86 12.06
C ARG A 55 -5.34 -13.33 12.39
N GLU A 56 -5.05 -14.60 12.07
CA GLU A 56 -3.70 -15.17 12.18
C GLU A 56 -3.15 -15.16 13.62
N GLY A 57 -4.05 -15.34 14.60
CA GLY A 57 -3.68 -15.37 16.03
C GLY A 57 -3.35 -14.00 16.62
N GLN A 58 -3.66 -12.91 15.92
CA GLN A 58 -3.51 -11.54 16.40
C GLN A 58 -4.73 -11.10 17.22
N ASP A 59 -4.50 -10.26 18.23
CA ASP A 59 -5.56 -9.63 19.04
C ASP A 59 -6.11 -8.34 18.41
N VAL A 60 -5.42 -7.79 17.41
CA VAL A 60 -5.79 -6.57 16.69
C VAL A 60 -5.80 -6.82 15.19
N GLY A 61 -6.69 -6.12 14.48
CA GLY A 61 -6.68 -6.12 13.02
C GLY A 61 -5.47 -5.38 12.47
N GLN A 62 -4.97 -5.84 11.32
CA GLN A 62 -3.91 -5.19 10.58
C GLN A 62 -4.54 -4.22 9.58
N GLN A 63 -4.82 -3.00 10.03
CA GLN A 63 -5.58 -2.04 9.24
C GLN A 63 -4.74 -1.39 8.16
N VAL A 64 -5.41 -0.92 7.11
CA VAL A 64 -4.85 -0.10 6.05
C VAL A 64 -5.56 1.24 6.03
N ALA A 65 -4.84 2.30 5.70
CA ALA A 65 -5.34 3.67 5.70
C ALA A 65 -4.81 4.48 4.54
N ILE A 66 -5.57 5.51 4.16
CA ILE A 66 -5.14 6.56 3.23
C ILE A 66 -5.30 7.90 3.93
N ALA A 67 -4.24 8.71 3.85
CA ALA A 67 -4.25 10.10 4.28
C ALA A 67 -3.77 11.01 3.15
N SER A 68 -4.34 12.20 3.04
CA SER A 68 -4.06 13.11 1.93
C SER A 68 -4.22 14.58 2.33
N ARG A 69 -3.60 15.47 1.55
CA ARG A 69 -3.90 16.90 1.54
C ARG A 69 -5.06 17.27 0.62
N LEU A 70 -5.40 16.36 -0.28
CA LEU A 70 -6.43 16.56 -1.29
C LEU A 70 -7.81 16.25 -0.68
N PRO A 71 -8.86 16.99 -1.07
CA PRO A 71 -10.22 16.61 -0.71
C PRO A 71 -10.64 15.36 -1.50
N PRO A 72 -11.04 14.26 -0.86
CA PRO A 72 -11.50 13.08 -1.57
C PRO A 72 -12.88 13.36 -2.20
N LEU A 73 -13.07 12.91 -3.44
CA LEU A 73 -14.40 12.71 -4.02
C LEU A 73 -15.14 11.59 -3.28
N SER A 74 -14.38 10.57 -2.88
CA SER A 74 -14.84 9.41 -2.14
C SER A 74 -13.66 8.70 -1.49
N ALA A 75 -13.93 8.00 -0.39
CA ALA A 75 -12.97 7.10 0.25
C ALA A 75 -13.72 6.01 1.03
N TRP A 76 -13.30 4.76 0.91
CA TRP A 76 -13.88 3.62 1.63
C TRP A 76 -12.89 2.45 1.69
N VAL A 77 -13.29 1.38 2.37
CA VAL A 77 -12.54 0.13 2.43
C VAL A 77 -13.40 -1.02 1.93
N GLU A 78 -12.76 -2.05 1.39
CA GLU A 78 -13.42 -3.31 1.07
C GLU A 78 -12.55 -4.46 1.56
N MET A 79 -13.19 -5.43 2.22
CA MET A 79 -12.55 -6.69 2.60
C MET A 79 -12.46 -7.61 1.40
N TRP A 80 -11.39 -8.39 1.32
CA TRP A 80 -11.34 -9.47 0.35
C TRP A 80 -12.44 -10.49 0.64
N LYS A 81 -13.09 -10.94 -0.42
CA LYS A 81 -14.18 -11.92 -0.35
C LYS A 81 -13.58 -13.32 -0.34
N PRO A 82 -14.15 -14.27 0.41
CA PRO A 82 -13.78 -15.67 0.30
C PRO A 82 -14.05 -16.20 -1.12
N ASN A 83 -13.16 -17.05 -1.63
CA ASN A 83 -13.32 -17.80 -2.87
C ASN A 83 -13.06 -19.30 -2.62
N GLY A 84 -14.13 -20.06 -2.39
CA GLY A 84 -14.03 -21.47 -2.01
C GLY A 84 -13.28 -21.64 -0.68
N ALA A 85 -12.16 -22.37 -0.72
CA ALA A 85 -11.31 -22.59 0.44
C ALA A 85 -10.34 -21.42 0.72
N LEU A 86 -10.13 -20.53 -0.24
CA LEU A 86 -9.30 -19.34 -0.05
C LEU A 86 -10.11 -18.30 0.71
N ILE A 87 -9.61 -17.90 1.88
CA ILE A 87 -10.25 -16.88 2.71
C ILE A 87 -9.22 -15.77 2.98
N PRO A 88 -8.96 -14.88 2.01
CA PRO A 88 -7.92 -13.88 2.18
C PRO A 88 -8.21 -12.97 3.38
N PRO A 89 -7.21 -12.67 4.23
CA PRO A 89 -7.36 -11.75 5.34
C PRO A 89 -7.34 -10.30 4.83
N ARG A 90 -7.90 -9.36 5.60
CA ARG A 90 -7.85 -7.92 5.29
C ARG A 90 -8.63 -7.56 4.02
N GLY A 91 -8.10 -6.63 3.24
CA GLY A 91 -8.77 -5.92 2.16
C GLY A 91 -7.89 -4.79 1.61
N PHE A 92 -8.52 -3.77 1.06
CA PHE A 92 -7.88 -2.54 0.61
C PHE A 92 -8.58 -1.30 1.16
N ALA A 93 -7.83 -0.21 1.29
CA ALA A 93 -8.38 1.14 1.36
C ALA A 93 -8.34 1.77 -0.03
N PHE A 94 -9.38 2.53 -0.37
CA PHE A 94 -9.53 3.21 -1.63
C PHE A 94 -9.90 4.68 -1.40
N ALA A 95 -9.34 5.56 -2.23
CA ALA A 95 -9.77 6.94 -2.35
C ALA A 95 -9.70 7.42 -3.80
N ALA A 96 -10.61 8.32 -4.17
CA ALA A 96 -10.60 9.02 -5.45
C ALA A 96 -10.46 10.53 -5.22
N TYR A 97 -9.58 11.19 -5.99
CA TYR A 97 -9.33 12.62 -5.91
C TYR A 97 -9.44 13.27 -7.29
N GLU A 98 -10.08 14.43 -7.40
CA GLU A 98 -9.93 15.28 -8.59
C GLU A 98 -8.66 16.13 -8.42
N VAL A 99 -7.61 15.80 -9.17
CA VAL A 99 -6.27 16.41 -9.03
C VAL A 99 -6.05 17.58 -9.99
N ALA A 100 -6.81 17.62 -11.06
CA ALA A 100 -6.91 18.73 -12.02
C ALA A 100 -8.32 18.67 -12.65
N PRO A 101 -8.80 19.75 -13.31
CA PRO A 101 -10.12 19.75 -13.91
C PRO A 101 -10.33 18.55 -14.83
N ARG A 102 -11.32 17.70 -14.50
CA ARG A 102 -11.63 16.45 -15.23
C ARG A 102 -10.48 15.45 -15.28
N HIS A 103 -9.63 15.42 -14.25
CA HIS A 103 -8.61 14.41 -14.06
C HIS A 103 -8.74 13.80 -12.66
N VAL A 104 -9.16 12.54 -12.60
CA VAL A 104 -9.34 11.79 -11.37
C VAL A 104 -8.13 10.87 -11.13
N LEU A 105 -7.62 10.91 -9.91
CA LEU A 105 -6.64 9.97 -9.40
C LEU A 105 -7.34 8.95 -8.49
N LEU A 106 -7.24 7.67 -8.84
CA LEU A 106 -7.64 6.55 -7.99
C LEU A 106 -6.42 6.09 -7.20
N VAL A 107 -6.56 5.94 -5.88
CA VAL A 107 -5.48 5.49 -5.00
C VAL A 107 -5.96 4.29 -4.19
N TYR A 108 -5.15 3.23 -4.21
CA TYR A 108 -5.33 2.03 -3.41
C TYR A 108 -4.16 1.86 -2.44
N ALA A 109 -4.46 1.65 -1.16
CA ALA A 109 -3.51 1.18 -0.16
C ALA A 109 -3.84 -0.27 0.22
N ILE A 110 -2.85 -1.16 0.14
CA ILE A 110 -3.04 -2.60 0.31
C ILE A 110 -2.01 -3.23 1.25
N HIS A 111 -2.40 -4.33 1.88
CA HIS A 111 -1.49 -5.18 2.62
C HIS A 111 -1.85 -6.65 2.38
N PHE A 112 -1.14 -7.28 1.45
CA PHE A 112 -1.40 -8.66 1.04
C PHE A 112 -0.89 -9.70 2.05
N LYS A 113 -1.23 -10.97 1.79
CA LYS A 113 -0.87 -12.10 2.65
C LYS A 113 0.65 -12.25 2.79
N SER A 114 1.12 -12.27 4.03
CA SER A 114 2.53 -12.46 4.37
C SER A 114 3.01 -13.89 4.14
N ASN A 115 4.34 -14.09 4.14
CA ASN A 115 4.99 -15.38 3.91
C ASN A 115 5.20 -16.21 5.20
N ARG A 116 4.29 -16.07 6.18
CA ARG A 116 4.40 -16.76 7.49
C ARG A 116 3.74 -18.15 7.49
N GLY A 117 2.95 -18.47 6.47
CA GLY A 117 2.23 -19.73 6.34
C GLY A 117 2.92 -20.69 5.37
N GLU A 118 2.11 -21.58 4.78
CA GLU A 118 2.56 -22.44 3.71
C GLU A 118 2.65 -21.63 2.41
N ILE A 119 3.83 -21.60 1.78
CA ILE A 119 4.14 -20.72 0.65
C ILE A 119 3.11 -20.86 -0.48
N ALA A 120 2.70 -22.08 -0.83
CA ALA A 120 1.74 -22.30 -1.91
C ALA A 120 0.35 -21.75 -1.58
N GLU A 121 -0.08 -21.83 -0.32
CA GLU A 121 -1.35 -21.26 0.13
C GLU A 121 -1.26 -19.73 0.20
N ASP A 122 -0.16 -19.20 0.73
CA ASP A 122 0.09 -17.75 0.81
C ASP A 122 0.09 -17.11 -0.59
N ILE A 123 0.75 -17.75 -1.57
CA ILE A 123 0.72 -17.34 -2.99
C ILE A 123 -0.72 -17.33 -3.52
N ALA A 124 -1.45 -18.43 -3.37
CA ALA A 124 -2.81 -18.53 -3.89
C ALA A 124 -3.76 -17.46 -3.27
N ILE A 125 -3.58 -17.15 -1.99
CA ILE A 125 -4.31 -16.08 -1.31
C ILE A 125 -3.96 -14.71 -1.91
N ARG A 126 -2.67 -14.42 -2.15
CA ARG A 126 -2.24 -13.15 -2.77
C ARG A 126 -2.79 -12.99 -4.18
N GLU A 127 -2.73 -14.05 -4.98
CA GLU A 127 -3.24 -14.04 -6.35
C GLU A 127 -4.76 -13.81 -6.38
N GLU A 128 -5.52 -14.47 -5.51
CA GLU A 128 -6.97 -14.24 -5.37
C GLU A 128 -7.28 -12.79 -4.96
N SER A 129 -6.57 -12.25 -3.96
CA SER A 129 -6.72 -10.84 -3.57
C SER A 129 -6.42 -9.88 -4.73
N MET A 130 -5.39 -10.19 -5.53
CA MET A 130 -5.06 -9.38 -6.72
C MET A 130 -6.14 -9.44 -7.79
N GLN A 131 -6.73 -10.60 -8.05
CA GLN A 131 -7.83 -10.73 -9.02
C GLN A 131 -9.02 -9.85 -8.61
N GLN A 132 -9.39 -9.87 -7.31
CA GLN A 132 -10.44 -9.01 -6.78
C GLN A 132 -10.08 -7.52 -6.89
N LEU A 133 -8.83 -7.16 -6.59
CA LEU A 133 -8.36 -5.78 -6.73
C LEU A 133 -8.46 -5.27 -8.17
N VAL A 134 -8.01 -6.06 -9.16
CA VAL A 134 -8.06 -5.68 -10.57
C VAL A 134 -9.49 -5.56 -11.08
N ALA A 135 -10.39 -6.45 -10.65
CA ALA A 135 -11.81 -6.33 -10.96
C ALA A 135 -12.39 -5.00 -10.43
N HIS A 136 -12.10 -4.66 -9.18
CA HIS A 136 -12.54 -3.40 -8.59
C HIS A 136 -11.89 -2.17 -9.27
N ILE A 137 -10.62 -2.25 -9.66
CA ILE A 137 -9.94 -1.19 -10.45
C ILE A 137 -10.66 -0.96 -11.79
N HIS A 138 -11.11 -2.02 -12.47
CA HIS A 138 -11.89 -1.88 -13.71
C HIS A 138 -13.23 -1.20 -13.46
N GLU A 139 -13.98 -1.63 -12.43
CA GLU A 139 -15.25 -1.01 -12.07
C GLU A 139 -15.09 0.48 -11.72
N MET A 140 -14.05 0.84 -10.97
CA MET A 140 -13.79 2.24 -10.61
C MET A 140 -13.29 3.06 -11.79
N ASN A 141 -12.49 2.49 -12.68
CA ASN A 141 -12.09 3.16 -13.91
C ASN A 141 -13.31 3.50 -14.79
N ASP A 142 -14.27 2.59 -14.91
CA ASP A 142 -15.52 2.82 -15.65
C ASP A 142 -16.43 3.83 -14.96
N ALA A 143 -16.50 3.81 -13.63
CA ALA A 143 -17.30 4.74 -12.85
C ALA A 143 -16.75 6.18 -12.92
N TYR A 144 -15.47 6.36 -12.62
CA TYR A 144 -14.82 7.67 -12.58
C TYR A 144 -14.40 8.19 -13.96
N GLY A 145 -14.22 7.32 -14.96
CA GLY A 145 -13.94 7.71 -16.34
C GLY A 145 -15.03 8.59 -16.97
N LYS A 146 -16.25 8.55 -16.41
CA LYS A 146 -17.36 9.46 -16.79
C LYS A 146 -17.08 10.91 -16.39
N LEU A 147 -16.23 11.14 -15.40
CA LEU A 147 -15.84 12.47 -14.92
C LEU A 147 -14.67 13.05 -15.72
N GLY A 148 -13.83 12.22 -16.35
CA GLY A 148 -12.70 12.65 -17.16
C GLY A 148 -11.59 11.60 -17.28
N SER A 149 -10.35 12.04 -17.45
CA SER A 149 -9.19 11.12 -17.48
C SER A 149 -8.97 10.50 -16.10
N VAL A 150 -8.54 9.24 -16.09
CA VAL A 150 -8.30 8.49 -14.86
C VAL A 150 -6.86 7.98 -14.83
N SER A 151 -6.14 8.36 -13.77
CA SER A 151 -4.88 7.74 -13.37
C SER A 151 -5.12 6.86 -12.16
N CYS A 152 -4.38 5.77 -12.03
CA CYS A 152 -4.53 4.84 -10.92
C CYS A 152 -3.19 4.56 -10.27
N VAL A 153 -3.17 4.53 -8.93
CA VAL A 153 -2.02 4.20 -8.11
C VAL A 153 -2.42 3.07 -7.16
N VAL A 154 -1.64 2.00 -7.14
CA VAL A 154 -1.75 0.91 -6.17
C VAL A 154 -0.46 0.85 -5.39
N GLY A 155 -0.52 1.09 -4.08
CA GLY A 155 0.63 1.09 -3.20
C GLY A 155 0.42 0.22 -1.96
N GLY A 156 1.51 -0.27 -1.40
CA GLY A 156 1.54 -0.91 -0.08
C GLY A 156 2.43 -2.14 -0.05
N ASP A 157 2.21 -2.99 0.96
CA ASP A 157 2.97 -4.22 1.16
C ASP A 157 2.34 -5.40 0.41
N PHE A 158 3.01 -5.83 -0.67
CA PHE A 158 2.57 -6.97 -1.47
C PHE A 158 3.09 -8.30 -0.93
N ASN A 159 4.07 -8.30 -0.02
CA ASN A 159 4.77 -9.49 0.48
C ASN A 159 5.41 -10.37 -0.60
N THR A 160 5.60 -9.83 -1.81
CA THR A 160 6.22 -10.48 -2.97
C THR A 160 6.83 -9.41 -3.88
N ALA A 161 7.63 -9.78 -4.88
CA ALA A 161 8.20 -8.84 -5.85
C ALA A 161 8.28 -9.47 -7.26
N PRO A 162 8.15 -8.67 -8.35
CA PRO A 162 8.21 -9.18 -9.72
C PRO A 162 9.50 -9.92 -10.10
N ASP A 163 10.63 -9.53 -9.50
CA ASP A 163 11.97 -9.98 -9.87
C ASP A 163 12.70 -10.75 -8.76
N ASP A 164 11.95 -11.19 -7.75
CA ASP A 164 12.48 -12.04 -6.69
C ASP A 164 12.30 -13.52 -7.07
N PRO A 165 13.40 -14.29 -7.23
CA PRO A 165 13.33 -15.69 -7.66
C PRO A 165 12.49 -16.59 -6.77
N ARG A 166 12.26 -16.21 -5.50
CA ARG A 166 11.41 -16.96 -4.56
C ARG A 166 9.94 -16.99 -5.00
N PHE A 167 9.52 -16.02 -5.79
CA PHE A 167 8.14 -15.83 -6.25
C PHE A 167 8.03 -15.87 -7.78
N ALA A 168 8.99 -16.48 -8.47
CA ALA A 168 9.04 -16.48 -9.94
C ALA A 168 7.77 -17.05 -10.61
N ASP A 169 7.12 -18.00 -9.93
CA ASP A 169 5.91 -18.68 -10.39
C ASP A 169 4.61 -17.97 -9.95
N GLU A 170 4.68 -16.97 -9.07
CA GLU A 170 3.52 -16.20 -8.61
C GLU A 170 3.15 -15.10 -9.62
N THR A 171 1.86 -14.88 -9.81
CA THR A 171 1.30 -13.92 -10.77
C THR A 171 0.77 -12.62 -10.15
N THR A 172 0.80 -12.48 -8.82
CA THR A 172 0.26 -11.32 -8.08
C THR A 172 0.72 -9.99 -8.67
N THR A 173 2.02 -9.71 -8.71
CA THR A 173 2.51 -8.43 -9.24
C THR A 173 2.49 -8.38 -10.78
N ARG A 174 2.68 -9.53 -11.43
CA ARG A 174 2.60 -9.66 -12.90
C ARG A 174 1.22 -9.26 -13.42
N THR A 175 0.15 -9.56 -12.68
CA THR A 175 -1.21 -9.18 -13.05
C THR A 175 -1.35 -7.66 -13.21
N LEU A 176 -0.72 -6.84 -12.36
CA LEU A 176 -0.76 -5.38 -12.55
C LEU A 176 0.04 -4.94 -13.78
N LEU A 177 1.23 -5.52 -14.00
CA LEU A 177 2.06 -5.24 -15.17
C LEU A 177 1.30 -5.56 -16.48
N ASP A 178 0.67 -6.73 -16.54
CA ASP A 178 -0.14 -7.18 -17.67
C ASP A 178 -1.38 -6.28 -17.90
N ASN A 179 -1.87 -5.61 -16.85
CA ASN A 179 -2.96 -4.62 -16.90
C ASN A 179 -2.47 -3.18 -17.13
N GLY A 180 -1.24 -3.01 -17.62
CA GLY A 180 -0.68 -1.74 -18.08
C GLY A 180 -0.17 -0.83 -16.97
N PHE A 181 0.08 -1.36 -15.78
CA PHE A 181 0.73 -0.60 -14.72
C PHE A 181 2.25 -0.57 -14.91
N LEU A 182 2.85 0.58 -14.64
CA LEU A 182 4.29 0.78 -14.46
C LEU A 182 4.66 0.49 -13.01
N TRP A 183 5.82 -0.12 -12.79
CA TRP A 183 6.34 -0.44 -11.46
C TRP A 183 7.39 0.58 -11.02
N CYS A 184 7.28 1.09 -9.78
CA CYS A 184 8.18 2.14 -9.29
C CYS A 184 9.65 1.74 -9.22
N TRP A 185 9.94 0.44 -9.11
CA TRP A 185 11.31 -0.07 -9.00
C TRP A 185 11.91 -0.55 -10.32
N GLU A 186 11.20 -0.34 -11.43
CA GLU A 186 11.71 -0.68 -12.76
C GLU A 186 13.10 -0.07 -12.98
N ASN A 187 14.08 -0.89 -13.33
CA ASN A 187 15.50 -0.52 -13.47
C ASN A 187 16.21 0.03 -12.21
N ILE A 188 15.63 -0.14 -11.01
CA ILE A 188 16.28 0.24 -9.74
C ILE A 188 16.94 -1.01 -9.12
N PRO A 189 18.27 -0.99 -8.86
CA PRO A 189 18.96 -2.13 -8.26
C PRO A 189 18.37 -2.52 -6.91
N PHE A 190 18.28 -3.82 -6.61
CA PHE A 190 17.71 -4.36 -5.37
C PHE A 190 18.22 -3.65 -4.10
N ALA A 191 19.53 -3.40 -4.01
CA ALA A 191 20.16 -2.74 -2.87
C ALA A 191 19.63 -1.32 -2.56
N GLN A 192 18.99 -0.66 -3.54
CA GLN A 192 18.42 0.69 -3.40
C GLN A 192 16.90 0.68 -3.13
N ARG A 193 16.27 -0.50 -3.15
CA ARG A 193 14.82 -0.68 -2.99
C ARG A 193 14.44 -1.62 -1.85
N ILE A 194 15.36 -1.85 -0.90
CA ILE A 194 15.10 -2.65 0.30
C ILE A 194 14.06 -1.93 1.15
N SER A 195 12.83 -2.46 1.15
CA SER A 195 11.73 -1.94 1.95
C SER A 195 11.64 -2.65 3.30
N LEU A 196 12.03 -3.92 3.38
CA LEU A 196 12.17 -4.67 4.63
C LEU A 196 13.65 -5.03 4.85
N PRO A 197 14.37 -4.34 5.75
CA PRO A 197 15.77 -4.65 6.01
C PRO A 197 15.90 -5.98 6.76
N ALA A 198 16.96 -6.74 6.42
CA ALA A 198 17.27 -8.04 7.00
C ALA A 198 17.24 -8.04 8.54
N ASP A 199 16.89 -9.19 9.10
CA ASP A 199 16.98 -9.44 10.54
C ASP A 199 17.75 -10.74 10.82
N LYS A 200 17.56 -11.32 12.02
CA LYS A 200 18.24 -12.57 12.41
C LYS A 200 17.72 -13.81 11.69
N LEU A 201 16.50 -13.78 11.18
CA LEU A 201 15.76 -14.93 10.64
C LEU A 201 15.58 -14.82 9.12
N PHE A 202 15.45 -13.60 8.59
CA PHE A 202 15.07 -13.35 7.21
C PHE A 202 16.06 -12.41 6.51
N PRO A 203 16.37 -12.66 5.23
CA PRO A 203 17.16 -11.74 4.41
C PRO A 203 16.36 -10.45 4.16
N ALA A 204 17.07 -9.42 3.70
CA ALA A 204 16.42 -8.20 3.23
C ALA A 204 15.47 -8.50 2.07
N ALA A 205 14.39 -7.73 1.97
CA ALA A 205 13.37 -7.89 0.94
C ALA A 205 12.87 -6.54 0.41
N CYS A 206 12.24 -6.59 -0.76
CA CYS A 206 11.54 -5.49 -1.40
C CYS A 206 10.08 -5.93 -1.56
N PHE A 207 9.28 -5.75 -0.51
CA PHE A 207 7.87 -6.16 -0.48
C PHE A 207 6.90 -5.01 -0.70
N ASP A 208 7.36 -3.78 -0.48
CA ASP A 208 6.57 -2.58 -0.65
C ASP A 208 6.76 -2.05 -2.07
N HIS A 209 5.65 -1.81 -2.77
CA HIS A 209 5.66 -1.35 -4.16
C HIS A 209 4.65 -0.24 -4.38
N ILE A 210 4.91 0.58 -5.40
CA ILE A 210 3.94 1.49 -6.00
C ILE A 210 3.84 1.15 -7.48
N PHE A 211 2.63 0.80 -7.91
CA PHE A 211 2.27 0.59 -9.31
C PHE A 211 1.39 1.73 -9.78
N VAL A 212 1.64 2.24 -10.99
CA VAL A 212 0.88 3.36 -11.55
C VAL A 212 0.40 3.09 -12.98
N ARG A 213 -0.82 3.51 -13.30
CA ARG A 213 -1.38 3.44 -14.66
C ARG A 213 -1.87 4.81 -15.10
N ASN A 214 -1.67 5.14 -16.37
CA ASN A 214 -1.96 6.45 -16.97
C ASN A 214 -1.28 7.61 -16.22
N ALA A 215 -0.04 7.39 -15.79
CA ALA A 215 0.82 8.37 -15.15
C ALA A 215 2.28 7.99 -15.44
N LYS A 216 3.19 8.94 -15.28
CA LYS A 216 4.64 8.70 -15.38
C LYS A 216 5.27 8.72 -14.00
N ILE A 217 6.17 7.77 -13.73
CA ILE A 217 7.03 7.78 -12.55
C ILE A 217 8.25 8.64 -12.87
N ASN A 218 8.43 9.75 -12.17
CA ASN A 218 9.59 10.63 -12.32
C ASN A 218 10.77 10.15 -11.48
N SER A 219 10.50 9.72 -10.26
CA SER A 219 11.48 9.16 -9.35
C SER A 219 10.84 8.20 -8.35
N ALA A 220 11.61 7.23 -7.86
CA ALA A 220 11.23 6.37 -6.75
C ALA A 220 12.43 6.20 -5.81
N ARG A 221 12.18 6.14 -4.50
CA ARG A 221 13.23 5.95 -3.50
C ARG A 221 12.69 5.34 -2.22
N VAL A 222 13.57 4.65 -1.50
CA VAL A 222 13.35 4.25 -0.11
C VAL A 222 13.64 5.43 0.80
N ILE A 223 12.81 5.61 1.82
CA ILE A 223 13.01 6.53 2.93
C ILE A 223 13.23 5.68 4.16
N GLU A 224 14.49 5.55 4.58
CA GLU A 224 14.84 4.76 5.76
C GLU A 224 14.10 5.26 7.01
N THR A 225 13.38 4.37 7.66
CA THR A 225 12.67 4.64 8.91
C THR A 225 13.46 4.07 10.08
N SER A 226 13.23 4.59 11.27
CA SER A 226 13.78 3.95 12.47
C SER A 226 13.03 2.66 12.77
N ARG A 227 13.74 1.64 13.25
CA ARG A 227 13.15 0.40 13.81
C ARG A 227 12.16 0.62 14.97
N ARG A 228 12.13 1.83 15.54
CA ARG A 228 11.14 2.22 16.56
C ARG A 228 9.83 2.72 15.92
N SER A 229 9.90 3.28 14.72
CA SER A 229 8.73 3.70 13.94
C SER A 229 8.08 2.48 13.27
N SER A 230 8.87 1.74 12.49
CA SER A 230 8.45 0.54 11.76
C SER A 230 9.67 -0.35 11.51
N ASP A 231 9.44 -1.64 11.33
CA ASP A 231 10.45 -2.57 10.80
C ASP A 231 10.61 -2.44 9.28
N HIS A 232 9.60 -1.93 8.57
CA HIS A 232 9.69 -1.54 7.16
C HIS A 232 10.18 -0.09 6.99
N ASN A 233 10.99 0.14 5.96
CA ASN A 233 11.26 1.47 5.41
C ASN A 233 10.05 1.95 4.61
N ALA A 234 9.78 3.25 4.66
CA ALA A 234 8.78 3.85 3.79
C ALA A 234 9.32 3.91 2.35
N ILE A 235 8.41 3.86 1.38
CA ILE A 235 8.75 4.04 -0.03
C ILE A 235 8.03 5.28 -0.57
N PHE A 236 8.64 5.91 -1.56
CA PHE A 236 8.14 7.15 -2.15
C PHE A 236 8.27 7.10 -3.66
N ALA A 237 7.23 7.54 -4.36
CA ALA A 237 7.27 7.79 -5.80
C ALA A 237 6.78 9.22 -6.10
N GLU A 238 7.50 9.92 -6.95
CA GLU A 238 7.06 11.18 -7.54
C GLU A 238 6.43 10.89 -8.89
N LEU A 239 5.18 11.35 -9.07
CA LEU A 239 4.38 11.05 -10.25
C LEU A 239 4.10 12.32 -11.05
N GLN A 240 4.12 12.18 -12.37
CA GLN A 240 3.53 13.15 -13.29
C GLN A 240 2.23 12.55 -13.83
N LEU A 241 1.12 13.19 -13.47
CA LEU A 241 -0.23 12.84 -13.91
C LEU A 241 -0.53 13.55 -15.25
#